data_AF-A0A3B9BZ24-F1
#
_entry.id   AF-A0A3B9BZ24-F1
#
_cell.length_a   1.000
_cell.length_b   1.000
_cell.length_c   1.000
_cell.angle_alpha   90.00
_cell.angle_beta   90.00
_cell.angle_gamma   90.00
#
_symmetry.space_group_name_H-M   'P 1'
#
loop_
_entity.id
_entity.type
_entity.pdbx_description
1 polymer ?
#
loop_
_entity_poly.entity_id
_entity_poly.type
_entity_poly.pdbx_seq_one_letter_code
_entity_poly.pdbx_strand_id
1 'polypeptide(L)'
;MVTSYFLNHLQSYFIGNPLYGDLIYFSGQLLFQYLACRLLGEKNIYDYLGHLSIISLFGALLLFCLGLGLDFLQSIGLEISMLQPFIYGLVFCWMFMEHRRSLLLSDMDSRLSYTWVLYRLLIYPFAFISF
;
A
#
# COMPACT_ATOMS: atom_id res chain seq x y z
N MET A 1 7.65 -3.07 5.91
CA MET A 1 8.60 -1.97 5.53
C MET A 1 8.08 -0.58 5.91
N VAL A 2 6.80 -0.27 5.66
CA VAL A 2 6.06 0.78 6.38
C VAL A 2 6.10 0.51 7.89
N THR A 3 6.01 -0.76 8.27
CA THR A 3 6.19 -1.33 9.62
C THR A 3 7.52 -0.95 10.28
N SER A 4 8.62 -0.83 9.54
CA SER A 4 9.94 -0.47 10.10
C SER A 4 10.01 1.02 10.49
N TYR A 5 9.24 1.85 9.79
CA TYR A 5 9.08 3.28 10.08
C TYR A 5 8.25 3.50 11.36
N PHE A 6 7.14 2.76 11.49
CA PHE A 6 6.30 2.77 12.67
C PHE A 6 6.95 2.10 13.89
N LEU A 7 7.77 1.06 13.70
CA LEU A 7 8.50 0.40 14.79
C LEU A 7 9.58 1.28 15.43
N ASN A 8 10.22 2.19 14.70
CA ASN A 8 11.27 3.05 15.24
C ASN A 8 10.73 4.35 15.89
N HIS A 9 9.51 4.77 15.60
CA HIS A 9 8.90 5.99 16.17
C HIS A 9 7.67 5.75 17.06
N LEU A 10 7.01 4.59 16.95
CA LEU A 10 5.78 4.21 17.68
C LEU A 10 5.91 2.84 18.37
N GLN A 11 7.13 2.47 18.78
CA GLN A 11 7.44 1.18 19.41
C GLN A 11 6.66 0.89 20.70
N SER A 12 6.16 1.92 21.41
CA SER A 12 5.37 1.71 22.63
C SER A 12 3.92 1.28 22.38
N TYR A 13 3.44 1.30 21.13
CA TYR A 13 2.03 1.04 20.77
C TYR A 13 1.83 -0.12 19.79
N PHE A 14 2.88 -0.85 19.40
CA PHE A 14 2.78 -1.91 18.39
C PHE A 14 2.94 -3.31 19.02
N ILE A 15 1.81 -3.94 19.35
CA ILE A 15 1.75 -5.35 19.83
C ILE A 15 1.34 -6.23 18.64
N GLY A 16 2.28 -6.50 17.73
CA GLY A 16 2.00 -7.35 16.57
C GLY A 16 3.26 -7.68 15.78
N ASN A 17 3.42 -8.96 15.42
CA ASN A 17 4.59 -9.42 14.68
C ASN A 17 4.53 -8.84 13.24
N PRO A 18 5.49 -8.00 12.83
CA PRO A 18 5.39 -7.12 11.66
C PRO A 18 5.13 -7.85 10.32
N LEU A 19 5.54 -9.12 10.22
CA LEU A 19 5.32 -9.95 9.04
C LEU A 19 3.89 -10.45 8.88
N TYR A 20 3.23 -10.79 10.00
CA TYR A 20 1.86 -11.31 9.97
C TYR A 20 0.84 -10.21 9.70
N GLY A 21 1.10 -9.00 10.21
CA GLY A 21 0.28 -7.82 9.91
C GLY A 21 0.26 -7.51 8.42
N ASP A 22 1.43 -7.35 7.80
CA ASP A 22 1.55 -7.00 6.36
C ASP A 22 0.85 -8.04 5.45
N LEU A 23 0.96 -9.34 5.78
CA LEU A 23 0.28 -10.42 5.06
C LEU A 23 -1.24 -10.37 5.22
N ILE A 24 -1.76 -10.13 6.43
CA ILE A 24 -3.20 -10.03 6.69
C ILE A 24 -3.78 -8.80 5.97
N TYR A 25 -3.07 -7.67 6.01
CA TYR A 25 -3.51 -6.45 5.33
C TYR A 25 -3.54 -6.61 3.81
N PHE A 26 -2.49 -7.22 3.23
CA PHE A 26 -2.41 -7.47 1.80
C PHE A 26 -3.45 -8.50 1.33
N SER A 27 -3.60 -9.62 2.04
CA SER A 27 -4.59 -10.65 1.71
C SER A 27 -6.02 -10.14 1.87
N GLY A 28 -6.31 -9.37 2.94
CA GLY A 28 -7.59 -8.69 3.11
C GLY A 28 -7.88 -7.70 1.99
N GLN A 29 -6.86 -6.96 1.52
CA GLN A 29 -7.01 -6.01 0.42
C GLN A 29 -7.41 -6.74 -0.87
N LEU A 30 -6.71 -7.83 -1.21
CA LEU A 30 -7.03 -8.65 -2.38
C LEU A 30 -8.43 -9.26 -2.29
N LEU A 31 -8.83 -9.73 -1.10
CA LEU A 31 -10.14 -10.35 -0.88
C LEU A 31 -11.27 -9.30 -1.00
N PHE A 32 -11.06 -8.10 -0.48
CA PHE A 32 -11.99 -6.99 -0.64
C PHE A 32 -12.12 -6.55 -2.10
N GLN A 33 -11.00 -6.44 -2.82
CA GLN A 33 -11.00 -6.16 -4.25
C GLN A 33 -11.73 -7.23 -5.06
N TYR A 34 -11.51 -8.51 -4.74
CA TYR A 34 -12.21 -9.63 -5.37
C TYR A 34 -13.73 -9.53 -5.17
N LEU A 35 -14.18 -9.21 -3.96
CA LEU A 35 -15.60 -9.00 -3.66
C LEU A 35 -16.17 -7.80 -4.42
N ALA A 36 -15.42 -6.68 -4.51
CA ALA A 36 -15.83 -5.50 -5.26
C ALA A 36 -15.98 -5.80 -6.77
N CYS A 37 -15.03 -6.52 -7.38
CA CYS A 37 -15.13 -6.98 -8.76
C CYS A 37 -16.37 -7.84 -8.99
N ARG A 38 -16.65 -8.77 -8.07
CA ARG A 38 -17.82 -9.66 -8.16
C ARG A 38 -19.13 -8.89 -8.03
N LEU A 39 -19.17 -7.85 -7.18
CA LEU A 39 -20.34 -6.98 -7.00
C LEU A 39 -20.60 -6.07 -8.19
N LEU A 40 -19.54 -5.64 -8.90
CA LEU A 40 -19.62 -4.83 -10.12
C LEU A 40 -19.82 -5.67 -11.40
N GLY A 41 -19.78 -7.01 -11.31
CA GLY A 41 -20.03 -7.89 -12.45
C GLY A 41 -18.87 -7.99 -13.43
N GLU A 42 -17.64 -7.69 -12.98
CA GLU A 42 -16.45 -7.72 -13.83
C GLU A 42 -16.12 -9.15 -14.29
N LYS A 43 -15.89 -9.33 -15.59
CA LYS A 43 -15.62 -10.65 -16.19
C LYS A 43 -14.16 -11.10 -16.02
N ASN A 44 -13.22 -10.17 -15.95
CA ASN A 44 -11.77 -10.45 -15.95
C ASN A 44 -11.12 -10.21 -14.57
N ILE A 45 -11.69 -10.81 -13.52
CA ILE A 45 -11.26 -10.60 -12.12
C ILE A 45 -9.81 -11.05 -11.89
N TYR A 46 -9.40 -12.18 -12.47
CA TYR A 46 -8.05 -12.72 -12.29
C TYR A 46 -6.97 -11.81 -12.90
N ASP A 47 -7.25 -11.22 -14.05
CA ASP A 47 -6.33 -10.31 -14.73
C ASP A 47 -6.14 -9.03 -13.92
N TYR A 48 -7.26 -8.48 -13.40
CA TYR A 48 -7.24 -7.35 -12.48
C TYR A 48 -6.45 -7.63 -11.20
N LEU A 49 -6.69 -8.76 -10.53
CA LEU A 49 -5.97 -9.14 -9.32
C LEU A 49 -4.47 -9.32 -9.59
N GLY A 50 -4.12 -9.86 -10.76
CA GLY A 50 -2.72 -9.97 -11.21
C GLY A 50 -2.07 -8.61 -11.36
N HIS A 51 -2.70 -7.70 -12.12
CA HIS A 51 -2.21 -6.34 -12.30
C HIS A 51 -2.09 -5.58 -10.97
N LEU A 52 -3.09 -5.68 -10.11
CA LEU A 52 -3.08 -5.06 -8.79
C LEU A 52 -1.95 -5.60 -7.89
N SER A 53 -1.71 -6.91 -7.94
CA SER A 53 -0.63 -7.56 -7.19
C SER A 53 0.73 -7.08 -7.69
N ILE A 54 0.90 -6.94 -9.00
CA ILE A 54 2.12 -6.40 -9.62
C ILE A 54 2.33 -4.93 -9.21
N ILE A 55 1.29 -4.10 -9.25
CA ILE A 55 1.38 -2.69 -8.81
C ILE A 55 1.78 -2.60 -7.33
N SER A 56 1.21 -3.48 -6.50
CA SER A 56 1.55 -3.54 -5.07
C SER A 56 2.98 -4.01 -4.82
N LEU A 57 3.44 -5.00 -5.59
CA LEU A 57 4.82 -5.48 -5.56
C LEU A 57 5.80 -4.38 -5.99
N PHE A 58 5.52 -3.69 -7.09
CA PHE A 58 6.34 -2.56 -7.56
C PHE A 58 6.35 -1.42 -6.54
N GLY A 59 5.21 -1.08 -5.94
CA GLY A 59 5.15 -0.09 -4.88
C GLY A 59 6.01 -0.46 -3.67
N ALA A 60 5.97 -1.73 -3.26
CA ALA A 60 6.82 -2.24 -2.18
C ALA A 60 8.32 -2.22 -2.55
N LEU A 61 8.66 -2.61 -3.78
CA LEU A 61 10.04 -2.59 -4.27
C LEU A 61 10.57 -1.16 -4.39
N LEU A 62 9.76 -0.22 -4.85
CA LEU A 62 10.11 1.18 -4.98
C LEU A 62 10.29 1.83 -3.60
N LEU A 63 9.40 1.54 -2.64
CA LEU A 63 9.60 1.90 -1.23
C LEU A 63 10.87 1.26 -0.65
N PHE A 64 11.20 0.02 -1.03
CA PHE A 64 12.41 -0.66 -0.58
C PHE A 64 13.67 0.03 -1.07
N CYS A 65 13.76 0.31 -2.36
CA CYS A 65 14.89 1.03 -2.94
C CYS A 65 15.03 2.44 -2.36
N LEU A 66 13.93 3.18 -2.20
CA LEU A 66 13.96 4.53 -1.63
C LEU A 66 14.28 4.52 -0.14
N GLY A 67 13.80 3.51 0.60
CA GLY A 67 14.12 3.30 2.02
C GLY A 67 15.62 3.07 2.23
N LEU A 68 16.25 2.22 1.42
CA LEU A 68 17.70 2.01 1.47
C LEU A 68 18.48 3.29 1.16
N GLY A 69 18.01 4.10 0.20
CA GLY A 69 18.62 5.40 -0.12
C GLY A 69 18.51 6.40 1.03
N LEU A 70 17.36 6.43 1.72
CA LEU A 70 17.12 7.23 2.91
C LEU A 70 18.03 6.81 4.08
N ASP A 71 18.14 5.52 4.36
CA ASP A 71 19.01 4.99 5.41
C ASP A 71 20.49 5.33 5.15
N PHE A 72 20.92 5.27 3.88
CA PHE A 72 22.26 5.67 3.49
C PHE A 72 22.51 7.18 3.71
N LEU A 73 21.54 8.03 3.36
CA LEU A 73 21.64 9.48 3.58
C LEU A 73 21.61 9.85 5.06
N GLN A 74 20.83 9.12 5.88
CA GLN A 74 20.78 9.32 7.33
C GLN A 74 22.12 8.93 7.99
N SER A 75 22.81 7.91 7.47
CA SER A 75 24.16 7.52 7.89
C SER A 75 25.22 8.61 7.64
N ILE A 76 24.98 9.48 6.65
CA ILE A 76 25.85 10.63 6.32
C ILE A 76 25.58 11.85 7.24
N GLY A 77 24.63 11.74 8.18
CA GLY A 77 24.35 12.78 9.18
C GLY A 77 23.39 13.88 8.71
N LEU A 78 22.69 13.66 7.59
CA LEU A 78 21.60 14.51 7.15
C LEU A 78 20.32 14.15 7.93
N GLU A 79 19.77 15.09 8.71
CA GLU A 79 18.45 14.92 9.31
C GLU A 79 17.36 15.10 8.24
N ILE A 80 16.77 13.99 7.82
CA ILE A 80 15.77 13.98 6.74
C ILE A 80 14.40 13.48 7.18
N SER A 81 14.00 13.85 8.41
CA SER A 81 12.73 13.48 9.03
C SER A 81 11.50 13.86 8.19
N MET A 82 11.57 14.94 7.40
CA MET A 82 10.48 15.40 6.53
C MET A 82 10.43 14.73 5.15
N LEU A 83 11.52 14.14 4.66
CA LEU A 83 11.56 13.55 3.31
C LEU A 83 10.94 12.15 3.27
N GLN A 84 10.96 11.43 4.39
CA GLN A 84 10.35 10.10 4.52
C GLN A 84 8.83 10.10 4.26
N PRO A 85 8.01 10.94 4.94
CA PRO A 85 6.58 11.02 4.64
C PRO A 85 6.31 11.57 3.23
N PHE A 86 7.18 12.46 2.71
CA PHE A 86 7.07 12.96 1.34
C PHE A 86 7.27 11.85 0.29
N ILE A 87 8.32 11.04 0.45
CA ILE A 87 8.60 9.87 -0.39
C ILE A 87 7.45 8.89 -0.31
N TYR A 88 6.94 8.58 0.89
CA TYR A 88 5.81 7.69 1.06
C TYR A 88 4.56 8.19 0.31
N GLY A 89 4.24 9.48 0.45
CA GLY A 89 3.14 10.11 -0.28
C GLY A 89 3.33 10.06 -1.79
N LEU A 90 4.55 10.26 -2.27
CA LEU A 90 4.87 10.18 -3.71
C LEU A 90 4.68 8.76 -4.25
N VAL A 91 5.18 7.74 -3.54
CA VAL A 91 4.97 6.34 -3.95
C VAL A 91 3.49 5.98 -3.91
N PHE A 92 2.75 6.45 -2.90
CA PHE A 92 1.31 6.24 -2.81
C PHE A 92 0.57 6.85 -4.00
N CYS A 93 0.87 8.11 -4.36
CA CYS A 93 0.31 8.76 -5.53
C CYS A 93 0.64 8.00 -6.82
N TRP A 94 1.88 7.54 -6.96
CA TRP A 94 2.30 6.72 -8.10
C TRP A 94 1.49 5.42 -8.21
N MET A 95 1.36 4.68 -7.11
CA MET A 95 0.55 3.46 -7.06
C MET A 95 -0.91 3.72 -7.43
N PHE A 96 -1.49 4.83 -6.97
CA PHE A 96 -2.87 5.20 -7.28
C PHE A 96 -3.05 5.54 -8.77
N MET A 97 -2.12 6.31 -9.35
CA MET A 97 -2.14 6.63 -10.78
C MET A 97 -2.02 5.36 -11.64
N GLU A 98 -1.13 4.45 -11.26
CA GLU A 98 -0.91 3.21 -11.97
C GLU A 98 -2.12 2.26 -11.86
N HIS A 99 -2.76 2.22 -10.68
CA HIS A 99 -4.00 1.47 -10.49
C HIS A 99 -5.12 1.97 -11.40
N ARG A 100 -5.30 3.30 -11.46
CA ARG A 100 -6.29 3.93 -12.34
C ARG A 100 -5.96 3.67 -13.82
N ARG A 101 -4.68 3.71 -14.19
CA ARG A 101 -4.21 3.38 -15.54
C ARG A 101 -4.54 1.94 -15.92
N SER A 102 -4.32 1.00 -15.01
CA SER A 102 -4.65 -0.41 -15.24
C SER A 102 -6.15 -0.61 -15.44
N LEU A 103 -7.00 0.05 -14.66
CA LEU A 103 -8.46 -0.03 -14.82
C LEU A 103 -8.92 0.53 -16.17
N LEU A 104 -8.34 1.64 -16.62
CA LEU A 104 -8.63 2.23 -17.93
C LEU A 104 -8.19 1.31 -19.09
N LEU A 105 -7.05 0.62 -18.95
CA LEU A 105 -6.54 -0.32 -19.96
C LEU A 105 -7.36 -1.61 -20.01
N SER A 106 -7.91 -2.04 -18.88
CA SER A 106 -8.73 -3.26 -18.78
C SER A 106 -10.23 -3.03 -19.06
N ASP A 107 -10.62 -1.81 -19.45
CA ASP A 107 -12.03 -1.39 -19.68
C ASP A 107 -12.95 -1.68 -18.47
N MET A 108 -12.38 -1.62 -17.27
CA MET A 108 -13.08 -1.93 -16.02
C MET A 108 -13.67 -0.67 -15.38
N ASP A 109 -14.71 -0.84 -14.58
CA ASP A 109 -15.38 0.29 -13.95
C ASP A 109 -14.42 1.06 -13.03
N SER A 110 -14.28 2.36 -13.28
CA SER A 110 -13.48 3.28 -12.46
C SER A 110 -13.93 3.31 -10.99
N ARG A 111 -15.14 2.81 -10.67
CA ARG A 111 -15.61 2.57 -9.30
C ARG A 111 -14.68 1.66 -8.49
N LEU A 112 -13.92 0.77 -9.13
CA LEU A 112 -12.93 -0.06 -8.44
C LEU A 112 -11.82 0.76 -7.77
N SER A 113 -11.38 1.85 -8.40
CA SER A 113 -10.41 2.77 -7.77
C SER A 113 -10.94 3.37 -6.47
N TYR A 114 -12.24 3.70 -6.41
CA TYR A 114 -12.85 4.21 -5.19
C TYR A 114 -12.89 3.14 -4.10
N THR A 115 -13.22 1.89 -4.43
CA THR A 115 -13.20 0.79 -3.45
C THR A 115 -11.80 0.53 -2.90
N TRP A 116 -10.75 0.71 -3.73
CA TRP A 116 -9.36 0.60 -3.30
C TRP A 116 -8.97 1.68 -2.30
N VAL A 117 -9.29 2.95 -2.58
CA VAL A 117 -9.04 4.06 -1.66
C VAL A 117 -9.84 3.88 -0.37
N LEU A 118 -11.10 3.48 -0.48
CA LEU A 118 -12.00 3.30 0.66
C LEU A 118 -11.50 2.17 1.58
N TYR A 119 -11.03 1.05 1.03
CA TYR A 119 -10.40 -0.02 1.83
C TYR A 119 -9.17 0.50 2.58
N ARG A 120 -8.27 1.23 1.90
CA ARG A 120 -7.08 1.79 2.57
C ARG A 120 -7.45 2.81 3.64
N LEU A 121 -8.46 3.64 3.41
CA LEU A 121 -8.93 4.62 4.37
C LEU A 121 -9.61 3.95 5.58
N LEU A 122 -10.31 2.83 5.38
CA LEU A 122 -10.87 2.02 6.47
C LEU A 122 -9.79 1.26 7.25
N ILE A 123 -8.72 0.81 6.60
CA ILE A 123 -7.69 0.02 7.28
C ILE A 123 -6.70 0.86 8.07
N TYR A 124 -6.50 2.13 7.67
CA TYR A 124 -5.69 3.09 8.42
C TYR A 124 -6.11 3.15 9.90
N PRO A 125 -7.38 3.42 10.26
CA PRO A 125 -7.81 3.40 11.64
C PRO A 125 -7.56 2.04 12.30
N PHE A 126 -7.81 0.89 11.65
CA PHE A 126 -7.51 -0.42 12.23
C PHE A 126 -6.02 -0.65 12.51
N ALA A 127 -5.13 -0.16 11.64
CA ALA A 127 -3.69 -0.20 11.83
C ALA A 127 -3.22 0.65 13.03
N PHE A 128 -4.00 1.67 13.43
CA PHE A 128 -3.73 2.54 14.58
C PHE A 128 -4.62 2.24 15.82
N ILE A 129 -5.69 1.45 15.68
CA ILE A 129 -6.69 1.12 16.73
C ILE A 129 -6.35 -0.16 17.50
N SER A 130 -5.22 -0.80 17.20
CA SER A 130 -4.66 -1.83 18.09
C SER A 130 -4.03 -1.15 19.31
N PHE A 131 -4.88 -0.48 20.11
CA PHE A 131 -4.61 0.10 21.42
C PHE A 131 -4.42 -0.99 22.46
#